data_AF-A0A2V5NRL8-F1
#
_entry.id   AF-A0A2V5NRL8-F1
#
_cell.length_a   1.000
_cell.length_b   1.000
_cell.length_c   1.000
_cell.angle_alpha   90.00
_cell.angle_beta   90.00
_cell.angle_gamma   90.00
#
_symmetry.space_group_name_H-M   'P 1'
#
loop_
_entity.id
_entity.type
_entity.pdbx_description
1 polymer ?
#
loop_
_entity_poly.entity_id
_entity_poly.type
_entity_poly.pdbx_seq_one_letter_code
_entity_poly.pdbx_strand_id
1 'polypeptide(L)'
;MRDLTKIKAPVAAGVSPANSPTQPTRLPPQLNIIAAVDVKNPLLGENGATRVFGPQKGATKNDIDTLERALNTLADVVAKEFGVDYRNEPGAGAAGGLGFGMMSFCGAKIRPGLDVVAEAVGLEAKIEDADIVVTGEGSLDRQTLEGKTPGGVARLARKLGKRVFAMVGRATNDTEVRKVFDAVYENARPGMSQEENMKRAAELLRENARELAKSL
;
A
#
# COMPACT_ATOMS: atom_id res chain seq x y z
N MET A 1 -11.86 30.35 23.73
CA MET A 1 -11.06 29.17 24.13
C MET A 1 -12.05 28.10 24.58
N ARG A 2 -12.33 27.08 23.74
CA ARG A 2 -13.30 26.03 24.12
C ARG A 2 -12.58 25.03 25.03
N ASP A 3 -13.19 24.78 26.18
CA ASP A 3 -12.74 23.90 27.24
C ASP A 3 -12.52 22.47 26.72
N LEU A 4 -11.25 22.06 26.63
CA LEU A 4 -10.82 20.75 26.12
C LEU A 4 -11.18 19.60 27.08
N THR A 5 -11.70 19.90 28.28
CA THR A 5 -12.22 18.88 29.21
C THR A 5 -13.53 18.23 28.74
N LYS A 6 -14.14 18.73 27.65
CA LYS A 6 -15.40 18.20 27.09
C LYS A 6 -15.24 17.27 25.88
N ILE A 7 -14.01 16.84 25.56
CA ILE A 7 -13.83 15.77 24.56
C ILE A 7 -14.30 14.46 25.19
N LYS A 8 -15.53 14.03 24.87
CA LYS A 8 -15.97 12.66 25.15
C LYS A 8 -15.00 11.71 24.45
N ALA A 9 -14.56 10.68 25.18
CA ALA A 9 -13.73 9.60 24.64
C ALA A 9 -14.33 9.09 23.31
N PRO A 10 -13.51 8.77 22.30
CA PRO A 10 -14.03 8.22 21.06
C PRO A 10 -14.78 6.93 21.38
N VAL A 11 -16.09 6.95 21.09
CA VAL A 11 -16.89 5.75 21.07
C VAL A 11 -16.51 5.03 19.78
N ALA A 12 -15.48 4.19 19.83
CA ALA A 12 -15.40 3.10 18.88
C ALA A 12 -16.67 2.28 19.09
N ALA A 13 -17.52 2.18 18.07
CA ALA A 13 -18.72 1.35 18.14
C ALA A 13 -18.32 -0.06 18.60
N GLY A 14 -18.66 -0.41 19.85
CA GLY A 14 -18.41 -1.74 20.42
C GLY A 14 -17.28 -1.88 21.45
N VAL A 15 -16.58 -0.83 21.89
CA VAL A 15 -15.56 -0.95 22.96
C VAL A 15 -16.04 -0.23 24.23
N SER A 16 -16.33 -0.99 25.29
CA SER A 16 -16.64 -0.44 26.62
C SER A 16 -15.51 0.45 27.12
N PRO A 17 -15.80 1.58 27.80
CA PRO A 17 -14.78 2.38 28.44
C PRO A 17 -14.05 1.53 29.49
N ALA A 18 -12.72 1.43 29.37
CA ALA A 18 -11.90 0.73 30.34
C ALA A 18 -11.93 1.50 31.67
N ASN A 19 -12.68 0.99 32.65
CA ASN A 19 -12.84 1.59 33.98
C ASN A 19 -11.67 1.28 34.95
N SER A 20 -10.52 0.86 34.43
CA SER A 20 -9.32 0.56 35.21
C SER A 20 -8.08 0.74 34.35
N PRO A 21 -6.95 1.20 34.91
CA PRO A 21 -5.64 1.14 34.24
C PRO A 21 -5.16 -0.31 34.25
N THR A 22 -5.90 -1.21 33.60
CA THR A 22 -5.38 -2.50 33.23
C THR A 22 -4.39 -2.24 32.12
N GLN A 23 -3.10 -2.48 32.42
CA GLN A 23 -2.06 -2.53 31.41
C GLN A 23 -2.60 -3.35 30.24
N PRO A 24 -2.69 -2.81 29.01
CA PRO A 24 -3.25 -3.56 27.90
C PRO A 24 -2.48 -4.87 27.81
N THR A 25 -3.22 -5.98 27.84
CA THR A 25 -2.64 -7.32 27.71
C THR A 25 -1.73 -7.29 26.50
N ARG A 26 -0.40 -7.34 26.73
CA ARG A 26 0.55 -7.38 25.63
C ARG A 26 0.19 -8.60 24.79
N LEU A 27 0.21 -8.43 23.47
CA LEU A 27 0.07 -9.55 22.56
C LEU A 27 1.07 -10.64 22.96
N PRO A 28 0.71 -11.92 22.79
CA PRO A 28 1.61 -13.01 23.11
C PRO A 28 2.94 -12.78 22.37
N PRO A 29 4.09 -12.94 23.04
CA PRO A 29 5.41 -12.54 22.51
C PRO A 29 5.82 -13.26 21.23
N GLN A 30 5.06 -14.27 20.80
CA GLN A 30 5.30 -15.08 19.61
C GLN A 30 4.48 -14.61 18.39
N LEU A 31 3.56 -13.65 18.54
CA LEU A 31 2.73 -13.19 17.44
C LEU A 31 3.46 -12.13 16.61
N ASN A 32 3.88 -12.51 15.40
CA ASN A 32 4.45 -11.60 14.43
C ASN A 32 3.35 -10.90 13.62
N ILE A 33 3.20 -9.59 13.81
CA ILE A 33 2.24 -8.78 13.05
C ILE A 33 2.99 -8.02 11.96
N ILE A 34 2.50 -8.14 10.73
CA ILE A 34 3.00 -7.41 9.58
C ILE A 34 1.86 -6.57 9.02
N ALA A 35 2.09 -5.27 8.88
CA ALA A 35 1.16 -4.37 8.20
C ALA A 35 1.69 -4.09 6.79
N ALA A 36 0.93 -4.54 5.79
CA ALA A 36 1.16 -4.22 4.39
C ALA A 36 0.79 -2.76 4.13
N VAL A 37 1.78 -1.90 3.87
CA VAL A 37 1.61 -0.46 3.69
C VAL A 37 2.45 0.00 2.51
N ASP A 38 1.80 0.63 1.53
CA ASP A 38 2.46 1.10 0.30
C ASP A 38 2.74 2.61 0.29
N VAL A 39 2.41 3.31 1.38
CA VAL A 39 2.70 4.74 1.56
C VAL A 39 3.79 4.96 2.60
N LYS A 40 4.66 5.95 2.38
CA LYS A 40 5.78 6.27 3.28
C LYS A 40 5.49 7.46 4.21
N ASN A 41 4.31 8.05 4.13
CA ASN A 41 3.94 9.23 4.89
C ASN A 41 4.11 9.01 6.41
N PRO A 42 4.79 9.92 7.13
CA PRO A 42 4.82 9.90 8.59
C PRO A 42 3.43 10.23 9.17
N LEU A 43 3.29 10.17 10.49
CA LEU A 43 2.03 10.50 11.15
C LEU A 43 1.66 11.98 10.96
N LEU A 44 2.63 12.88 11.10
CA LEU A 44 2.47 14.33 11.22
C LEU A 44 3.31 15.09 10.20
N GLY A 45 3.07 16.40 10.09
CA GLY A 45 3.87 17.32 9.29
C GLY A 45 3.37 17.46 7.85
N GLU A 46 4.15 18.15 7.01
CA GLU A 46 3.72 18.50 5.63
C GLU A 46 3.37 17.27 4.80
N ASN A 47 4.15 16.20 4.94
CA ASN A 47 3.91 14.92 4.30
C ASN A 47 3.11 13.94 5.19
N GLY A 48 2.53 14.42 6.29
CA GLY A 48 1.83 13.62 7.29
C GLY A 48 0.45 13.13 6.86
N ALA A 49 -0.13 12.25 7.68
CA ALA A 49 -1.41 11.60 7.39
C ALA A 49 -2.53 12.59 7.09
N THR A 50 -2.66 13.60 7.96
CA THR A 50 -3.76 14.57 7.89
C THR A 50 -3.61 15.51 6.70
N ARG A 51 -2.41 16.06 6.51
CA ARG A 51 -2.16 17.08 5.48
C ARG A 51 -2.23 16.50 4.07
N VAL A 52 -1.76 15.26 3.88
CA VAL A 52 -1.74 14.59 2.57
C VAL A 52 -3.09 13.95 2.25
N PHE A 53 -3.68 13.19 3.17
CA PHE A 53 -4.86 12.37 2.89
C PHE A 53 -6.18 12.93 3.44
N GLY A 54 -6.14 13.93 4.31
CA GLY A 54 -7.33 14.58 4.87
C GLY A 54 -8.23 15.25 3.81
N PRO A 55 -7.68 16.07 2.88
CA PRO A 55 -8.50 16.79 1.89
C PRO A 55 -9.39 15.88 1.04
N GLN A 56 -8.84 14.77 0.53
CA GLN A 56 -9.61 13.79 -0.27
C GLN A 56 -10.65 13.01 0.54
N LYS A 57 -10.57 13.05 1.88
CA LYS A 57 -11.56 12.49 2.80
C LYS A 57 -12.55 13.54 3.33
N GLY A 58 -12.51 14.76 2.80
CA GLY A 58 -13.43 15.84 3.14
C GLY A 58 -12.98 16.74 4.30
N ALA A 59 -11.75 16.62 4.81
CA ALA A 59 -11.26 17.50 5.87
C ALA A 59 -11.02 18.92 5.34
N THR A 60 -11.60 19.91 6.00
CA THR A 60 -11.33 21.33 5.72
C THR A 60 -9.97 21.74 6.28
N LYS A 61 -9.47 22.93 5.90
CA LYS A 61 -8.23 23.47 6.47
C LYS A 61 -8.25 23.56 8.01
N ASN A 62 -9.40 23.96 8.58
CA ASN A 62 -9.56 24.03 10.04
C ASN A 62 -9.57 22.64 10.69
N ASP A 63 -10.13 21.63 10.01
CA ASP A 63 -10.08 20.25 10.47
C ASP A 63 -8.65 19.72 10.47
N ILE A 64 -7.88 20.03 9.42
CA ILE A 64 -6.48 19.60 9.29
C ILE A 64 -5.65 20.07 10.48
N ASP A 65 -5.70 21.36 10.84
CA ASP A 65 -4.92 21.87 11.98
C ASP A 65 -5.41 21.35 13.34
N THR A 66 -6.69 20.98 13.44
CA THR A 66 -7.24 20.36 14.65
C THR A 66 -6.79 18.91 14.78
N LEU A 67 -6.87 18.14 13.69
CA LEU A 67 -6.48 16.74 13.62
C LEU A 67 -4.96 16.56 13.78
N GLU A 68 -4.14 17.43 13.18
CA GLU A 68 -2.68 17.42 13.39
C GLU A 68 -2.31 17.60 14.87
N ARG A 69 -2.94 18.57 15.55
CA ARG A 69 -2.71 18.78 17.00
C ARG A 69 -3.17 17.59 17.83
N ALA A 70 -4.30 16.99 17.48
CA ALA A 70 -4.82 15.82 18.17
C ALA A 70 -3.88 14.60 18.00
N LEU A 71 -3.40 14.34 16.78
CA LEU A 71 -2.45 13.27 16.50
C LEU A 71 -1.08 13.53 17.15
N ASN A 72 -0.62 14.78 17.22
CA ASN A 72 0.62 15.11 17.95
C ASN A 72 0.46 14.84 19.45
N THR A 73 -0.67 15.24 20.03
CA THR A 73 -0.96 14.98 21.45
C THR A 73 -1.03 13.48 21.71
N LEU A 74 -1.67 12.71 20.82
CA LEU A 74 -1.71 11.25 20.90
C LEU A 74 -0.29 10.66 20.86
N ALA A 75 0.56 11.11 19.94
CA ALA A 75 1.93 10.62 19.84
C ALA A 75 2.76 10.94 21.10
N ASP A 76 2.59 12.13 21.68
CA ASP A 76 3.24 12.52 22.94
C ASP A 76 2.81 11.63 24.12
N VAL A 77 1.52 11.32 24.21
CA VAL A 77 0.99 10.38 25.23
C VAL A 77 1.56 8.99 25.02
N VAL A 78 1.59 8.50 23.78
CA VAL A 78 2.13 7.17 23.46
C VAL A 78 3.62 7.08 23.82
N ALA A 79 4.41 8.08 23.45
CA ALA A 79 5.83 8.14 23.79
C ALA A 79 6.06 8.10 25.30
N LYS A 80 5.26 8.85 26.06
CA LYS A 80 5.35 8.91 27.52
C LYS A 80 4.92 7.61 28.21
N GLU A 81 3.79 7.04 27.82
CA GLU A 81 3.16 5.91 28.53
C GLU A 81 3.72 4.55 28.07
N PHE A 82 4.15 4.43 26.81
CA PHE A 82 4.62 3.17 26.23
C PHE A 82 6.13 3.16 25.94
N GLY A 83 6.81 4.30 26.03
CA GLY A 83 8.26 4.40 25.79
C GLY A 83 8.67 4.19 24.33
N VAL A 84 7.74 4.32 23.39
CA VAL A 84 7.98 4.19 21.95
C VAL A 84 7.46 5.40 21.19
N ASP A 85 8.19 5.87 20.18
CA ASP A 85 7.76 6.97 19.33
C ASP A 85 8.01 6.66 17.86
N TYR A 86 6.95 6.28 17.16
CA TYR A 86 6.99 5.95 15.73
C TYR A 86 6.38 7.04 14.86
N ARG A 87 6.16 8.26 15.38
CA ARG A 87 5.43 9.31 14.63
C ARG A 87 6.10 9.69 13.31
N ASN A 88 7.42 9.53 13.23
CA ASN A 88 8.24 9.85 12.06
C ASN A 88 8.56 8.62 11.19
N GLU A 89 8.17 7.42 11.60
CA GLU A 89 8.47 6.22 10.84
C GLU A 89 7.72 6.21 9.49
N PRO A 90 8.36 5.72 8.41
CA PRO A 90 7.70 5.55 7.14
C PRO A 90 6.44 4.67 7.26
N GLY A 91 5.31 5.19 6.80
CA GLY A 91 4.02 4.49 6.86
C GLY A 91 3.27 4.67 8.18
N ALA A 92 3.80 5.43 9.15
CA ALA A 92 3.08 5.79 10.36
C ALA A 92 1.76 6.50 10.08
N GLY A 93 1.71 7.31 9.01
CA GLY A 93 0.50 8.01 8.59
C GLY A 93 -0.51 7.18 7.80
N ALA A 94 -0.19 5.92 7.50
CA ALA A 94 -1.07 5.06 6.71
C ALA A 94 -2.45 4.91 7.36
N ALA A 95 -3.48 4.89 6.51
CA ALA A 95 -4.88 4.82 6.93
C ALA A 95 -5.30 5.89 7.96
N GLY A 96 -4.65 7.06 7.98
CA GLY A 96 -4.99 8.13 8.92
C GLY A 96 -4.35 7.95 10.31
N GLY A 97 -3.17 7.35 10.38
CA GLY A 97 -2.46 7.09 11.63
C GLY A 97 -2.63 5.68 12.19
N LEU A 98 -3.32 4.79 11.47
CA LEU A 98 -3.42 3.38 11.85
C LEU A 98 -2.04 2.71 11.83
N GLY A 99 -1.17 3.08 10.88
CA GLY A 99 0.21 2.58 10.84
C GLY A 99 0.97 2.87 12.15
N PHE A 100 0.88 4.10 12.65
CA PHE A 100 1.43 4.50 13.94
C PHE A 100 0.86 3.67 15.10
N GLY A 101 -0.45 3.45 15.11
CA GLY A 101 -1.11 2.61 16.12
C GLY A 101 -0.63 1.15 16.08
N MET A 102 -0.54 0.56 14.89
CA MET A 102 -0.06 -0.81 14.71
C MET A 102 1.38 -0.99 15.18
N MET A 103 2.26 -0.02 14.90
CA MET A 103 3.64 -0.06 15.43
C MET A 103 3.67 0.11 16.95
N SER A 104 2.96 1.10 17.47
CA SER A 104 3.01 1.49 18.89
C SER A 104 2.37 0.47 19.82
N PHE A 105 1.23 -0.10 19.44
CA PHE A 105 0.42 -0.94 20.31
C PHE A 105 0.57 -2.44 20.01
N CYS A 106 0.85 -2.79 18.76
CA CYS A 106 0.90 -4.18 18.32
C CYS A 106 2.33 -4.66 18.00
N GLY A 107 3.33 -3.78 18.06
CA GLY A 107 4.70 -4.10 17.65
C GLY A 107 4.79 -4.51 16.17
N ALA A 108 3.85 -4.05 15.35
CA ALA A 108 3.76 -4.46 13.95
C ALA A 108 4.94 -3.94 13.14
N LYS A 109 5.44 -4.77 12.22
CA LYS A 109 6.41 -4.33 11.21
C LYS A 109 5.68 -3.80 9.99
N ILE A 110 6.01 -2.58 9.58
CA ILE A 110 5.53 -2.01 8.33
C ILE A 110 6.35 -2.58 7.18
N ARG A 111 5.69 -3.18 6.18
CA ARG A 111 6.34 -3.73 4.99
C ARG A 111 5.55 -3.37 3.73
N PRO A 112 6.21 -3.22 2.57
CA PRO A 112 5.52 -3.06 1.28
C PRO A 112 4.57 -4.23 1.03
N GLY A 113 3.36 -3.96 0.54
CA GLY A 113 2.32 -4.98 0.41
C GLY A 113 2.71 -6.08 -0.56
N LEU A 114 3.36 -5.72 -1.66
CA LEU A 114 3.85 -6.70 -2.64
C LEU A 114 4.84 -7.69 -2.03
N ASP A 115 5.78 -7.22 -1.21
CA ASP A 115 6.78 -8.10 -0.58
C ASP A 115 6.12 -9.08 0.37
N VAL A 116 5.11 -8.62 1.13
CA VAL A 116 4.33 -9.48 2.04
C VAL A 116 3.58 -10.56 1.28
N VAL A 117 2.89 -10.19 0.19
CA VAL A 117 2.15 -11.16 -0.64
C VAL A 117 3.11 -12.11 -1.35
N ALA A 118 4.21 -11.61 -1.91
CA ALA A 118 5.20 -12.42 -2.62
C ALA A 118 5.81 -13.49 -1.71
N GLU A 119 6.15 -13.13 -0.48
CA GLU A 119 6.63 -14.08 0.53
C GLU A 119 5.56 -15.10 0.90
N ALA A 120 4.33 -14.63 1.20
CA ALA A 120 3.23 -15.50 1.61
C ALA A 120 2.84 -16.55 0.56
N VAL A 121 2.96 -16.23 -0.73
CA VAL A 121 2.65 -17.16 -1.83
C VAL A 121 3.86 -17.92 -2.35
N GLY A 122 5.05 -17.73 -1.77
CA GLY A 122 6.30 -18.34 -2.21
C GLY A 122 6.70 -17.94 -3.64
N LEU A 123 6.49 -16.68 -4.01
CA LEU A 123 6.64 -16.20 -5.39
C LEU A 123 8.07 -16.34 -5.91
N GLU A 124 9.08 -16.02 -5.10
CA GLU A 124 10.50 -16.09 -5.52
C GLU A 124 10.88 -17.51 -5.97
N ALA A 125 10.55 -18.53 -5.18
CA ALA A 125 10.79 -19.92 -5.52
C ALA A 125 10.04 -20.37 -6.79
N LYS A 126 8.79 -19.91 -6.97
CA LYS A 126 8.01 -20.21 -8.19
C LYS A 126 8.62 -19.57 -9.43
N ILE A 127 9.16 -18.36 -9.30
CA ILE A 127 9.83 -17.67 -10.41
C ILE A 127 11.16 -18.38 -10.72
N GLU A 128 11.90 -18.84 -9.72
CA GLU A 128 13.16 -19.56 -9.89
C GLU A 128 12.98 -20.84 -10.73
N ASP A 129 11.87 -21.57 -10.54
CA ASP A 129 11.54 -22.78 -11.30
C ASP A 129 10.93 -22.49 -12.69
N ALA A 130 10.43 -21.28 -12.92
CA ALA A 130 9.76 -20.93 -14.18
C ALA A 130 10.74 -20.61 -15.32
N ASP A 131 10.39 -20.94 -16.56
CA ASP A 131 11.14 -20.50 -17.75
C ASP A 131 10.89 -19.02 -18.07
N ILE A 132 9.65 -18.58 -17.89
CA ILE A 132 9.20 -17.21 -18.14
C ILE A 132 8.22 -16.74 -17.06
N VAL A 133 8.13 -15.42 -16.88
CA VAL A 133 7.18 -14.77 -15.97
C VAL A 133 6.24 -13.89 -16.76
N VAL A 134 4.94 -14.01 -16.50
CA VAL A 134 3.92 -13.10 -17.03
C VAL A 134 3.23 -12.41 -15.86
N THR A 135 3.12 -11.08 -15.91
CA THR A 135 2.44 -10.26 -14.90
C THR A 135 1.53 -9.24 -15.58
N GLY A 136 0.76 -8.47 -14.81
CA GLY A 136 -0.19 -7.52 -15.39
C GLY A 136 -0.92 -6.66 -14.37
N GLU A 137 -1.50 -5.57 -14.87
CA GLU A 137 -2.43 -4.70 -14.16
C GLU A 137 -3.34 -3.96 -15.16
N GLY A 138 -4.33 -3.22 -14.67
CA GLY A 138 -5.27 -2.50 -15.53
C GLY A 138 -4.63 -1.35 -16.33
N SER A 139 -3.67 -0.63 -15.73
CA SER A 139 -3.01 0.54 -16.32
C SER A 139 -1.54 0.53 -15.96
N LEU A 140 -0.68 0.40 -16.98
CA LEU A 140 0.77 0.45 -16.83
C LEU A 140 1.25 1.90 -16.97
N ASP A 141 1.70 2.50 -15.88
CA ASP A 141 2.12 3.90 -15.82
C ASP A 141 3.28 4.08 -14.83
N ARG A 142 3.69 5.33 -14.57
CA ARG A 142 4.86 5.60 -13.72
C ARG A 142 4.71 5.05 -12.30
N GLN A 143 3.48 4.96 -11.80
CA GLN A 143 3.21 4.40 -10.47
C GLN A 143 3.48 2.90 -10.43
N THR A 144 3.51 2.21 -11.58
CA THR A 144 3.91 0.79 -11.63
C THR A 144 5.31 0.58 -11.06
N LEU A 145 6.23 1.52 -11.31
CA LEU A 145 7.59 1.50 -10.78
C LEU A 145 7.66 1.81 -9.28
N GLU A 146 6.64 2.48 -8.75
CA GLU A 146 6.58 2.99 -7.37
C GLU A 146 6.09 1.95 -6.34
N GLY A 147 6.06 0.66 -6.72
CA GLY A 147 5.78 -0.44 -5.80
C GLY A 147 4.51 -1.24 -6.09
N LYS A 148 3.88 -1.04 -7.26
CA LYS A 148 2.77 -1.91 -7.70
C LYS A 148 3.26 -3.28 -8.14
N THR A 149 2.31 -4.21 -8.24
CA THR A 149 2.55 -5.63 -8.53
C THR A 149 3.44 -5.87 -9.75
N PRO A 150 3.17 -5.32 -10.96
CA PRO A 150 3.99 -5.67 -12.13
C PRO A 150 5.44 -5.24 -11.99
N GLY A 151 5.69 -4.05 -11.43
CA GLY A 151 7.05 -3.52 -11.25
C GLY A 151 7.88 -4.38 -10.30
N GLY A 152 7.32 -4.80 -9.17
CA GLY A 152 8.06 -5.65 -8.24
C GLY A 152 8.18 -7.10 -8.68
N VAL A 153 7.18 -7.67 -9.36
CA VAL A 153 7.31 -9.00 -10.00
C VAL A 153 8.42 -8.97 -11.05
N ALA A 154 8.49 -7.92 -11.88
CA ALA A 154 9.54 -7.79 -12.87
C ALA A 154 10.92 -7.62 -12.25
N ARG A 155 11.05 -6.80 -11.20
CA ARG A 155 12.30 -6.70 -10.42
C ARG A 155 12.76 -8.06 -9.90
N LEU A 156 11.84 -8.85 -9.34
CA LEU A 156 12.15 -10.17 -8.80
C LEU A 156 12.56 -11.16 -9.90
N ALA A 157 11.82 -11.19 -11.01
CA ALA A 157 12.15 -12.01 -12.18
C ALA A 157 13.53 -11.67 -12.75
N ARG A 158 13.83 -10.38 -12.92
CA ARG A 158 15.14 -9.90 -13.41
C ARG A 158 16.28 -10.27 -12.46
N LYS A 159 16.08 -10.14 -11.14
CA LYS A 159 17.06 -10.56 -10.13
C LYS A 159 17.39 -12.05 -10.27
N LEU A 160 16.43 -12.88 -10.64
CA LEU A 160 16.58 -14.32 -10.88
C LEU A 160 16.95 -14.68 -12.32
N GLY A 161 17.26 -13.69 -13.17
CA GLY A 161 17.64 -13.92 -14.57
C GLY A 161 16.52 -14.43 -15.47
N LYS A 162 15.25 -14.27 -15.06
CA LYS A 162 14.09 -14.75 -15.82
C LYS A 162 13.56 -13.68 -16.79
N ARG A 163 13.08 -14.14 -17.95
CA ARG A 163 12.33 -13.30 -18.89
C ARG A 163 10.98 -12.94 -18.27
N VAL A 164 10.57 -11.68 -18.37
CA VAL A 164 9.35 -11.16 -17.79
C VAL A 164 8.56 -10.31 -18.78
N PHE A 165 7.28 -10.64 -18.94
CA PHE A 165 6.36 -9.99 -19.86
C PHE A 165 5.18 -9.38 -19.10
N ALA A 166 4.69 -8.23 -19.57
CA ALA A 166 3.49 -7.59 -19.03
C ALA A 166 2.30 -7.78 -19.97
N MET A 167 1.15 -8.15 -19.43
CA MET A 167 -0.15 -8.12 -20.10
C MET A 167 -1.06 -7.16 -19.34
N VAL A 168 -1.41 -6.04 -19.96
CA VAL A 168 -2.02 -4.89 -19.26
C VAL A 168 -3.26 -4.37 -19.97
N GLY A 169 -4.18 -3.76 -19.23
CA GLY A 169 -5.39 -3.19 -19.84
C GLY A 169 -5.06 -2.04 -20.81
N ARG A 170 -4.13 -1.17 -20.41
CA ARG A 170 -3.54 -0.08 -21.20
C ARG A 170 -2.13 0.23 -20.69
N ALA A 171 -1.29 0.84 -21.50
CA ALA A 171 -0.03 1.41 -21.04
C ALA A 171 0.15 2.85 -21.50
N THR A 172 0.92 3.63 -20.75
CA THR A 172 1.46 4.89 -21.26
C THR A 172 2.63 4.62 -22.21
N ASN A 173 3.00 5.64 -22.99
CA ASN A 173 4.22 5.61 -23.81
C ASN A 173 5.50 5.90 -23.01
N ASP A 174 5.46 5.76 -21.67
CA ASP A 174 6.64 5.98 -20.83
C ASP A 174 7.65 4.85 -21.06
N THR A 175 8.75 5.19 -21.75
CA THR A 175 9.79 4.23 -22.12
C THR A 175 10.46 3.58 -20.91
N GLU A 176 10.57 4.28 -19.77
CA GLU A 176 11.23 3.73 -18.58
C GLU A 176 10.37 2.65 -17.93
N VAL A 177 9.05 2.83 -17.95
CA VAL A 177 8.11 1.81 -17.46
C VAL A 177 8.14 0.58 -18.37
N ARG A 178 8.18 0.76 -19.70
CA ARG A 178 8.14 -0.35 -20.66
C ARG A 178 9.42 -1.19 -20.65
N LYS A 179 10.60 -0.56 -20.53
CA LYS A 179 11.92 -1.23 -20.54
C LYS A 179 12.12 -2.24 -19.40
N VAL A 180 11.31 -2.18 -18.35
CA VAL A 180 11.35 -3.13 -17.23
C VAL A 180 10.99 -4.55 -17.69
N PHE A 181 10.15 -4.66 -18.70
CA PHE A 181 9.65 -5.91 -19.26
C PHE A 181 10.34 -6.23 -20.59
N ASP A 182 10.43 -7.51 -20.94
CA ASP A 182 10.94 -7.96 -22.24
C ASP A 182 9.95 -7.61 -23.37
N ALA A 183 8.64 -7.64 -23.07
CA ALA A 183 7.62 -7.03 -23.90
C ALA A 183 6.38 -6.65 -23.07
N VAL A 184 5.62 -5.69 -23.59
CA VAL A 184 4.34 -5.24 -23.01
C VAL A 184 3.25 -5.47 -24.05
N TYR A 185 2.27 -6.29 -23.68
CA TYR A 185 1.06 -6.55 -24.45
C TYR A 185 -0.11 -5.79 -23.83
N GLU A 186 -0.74 -4.92 -24.59
CA GLU A 186 -1.84 -4.08 -24.12
C GLU A 186 -3.17 -4.66 -24.59
N ASN A 187 -4.25 -4.53 -23.84
CA ASN A 187 -5.59 -4.86 -24.35
C ASN A 187 -6.16 -3.70 -25.20
N ALA A 188 -5.89 -2.45 -24.80
CA ALA A 188 -6.32 -1.27 -25.52
C ALA A 188 -5.86 -1.32 -26.99
N ARG A 189 -6.74 -0.89 -27.89
CA ARG A 189 -6.49 -0.80 -29.34
C ARG A 189 -6.83 0.61 -29.85
N PRO A 190 -6.18 1.10 -30.91
CA PRO A 190 -6.56 2.37 -31.54
C PRO A 190 -8.06 2.39 -31.88
N GLY A 191 -8.75 3.46 -31.47
CA GLY A 191 -10.20 3.64 -31.71
C GLY A 191 -11.13 2.89 -30.74
N MET A 192 -10.60 2.06 -29.82
CA MET A 192 -11.41 1.33 -28.85
C MET A 192 -11.72 2.20 -27.61
N SER A 193 -12.98 2.19 -27.15
CA SER A 193 -13.36 2.87 -25.91
C SER A 193 -12.89 2.11 -24.66
N GLN A 194 -12.76 2.80 -23.52
CA GLN A 194 -12.41 2.14 -22.26
C GLN A 194 -13.47 1.11 -21.83
N GLU A 195 -14.75 1.42 -22.04
CA GLU A 195 -15.85 0.51 -21.71
C GLU A 195 -15.79 -0.76 -22.55
N GLU A 196 -15.52 -0.63 -23.86
CA GLU A 196 -15.34 -1.78 -24.74
C GLU A 196 -14.13 -2.62 -24.32
N ASN A 197 -12.99 -1.99 -24.03
CA ASN A 197 -11.80 -2.68 -23.54
C ASN A 197 -12.09 -3.49 -22.27
N MET A 198 -12.81 -2.91 -21.30
CA MET A 198 -13.21 -3.61 -20.08
C MET A 198 -14.19 -4.76 -20.37
N LYS A 199 -15.16 -4.57 -21.27
CA LYS A 199 -16.12 -5.62 -21.68
C LYS A 199 -15.44 -6.79 -22.37
N ARG A 200 -14.41 -6.53 -23.17
CA ARG A 200 -13.67 -7.54 -23.96
C ARG A 200 -12.36 -7.98 -23.31
N ALA A 201 -12.08 -7.58 -22.07
CA ALA A 201 -10.77 -7.76 -21.44
C ALA A 201 -10.29 -9.22 -21.43
N ALA A 202 -11.18 -10.19 -21.17
CA ALA A 202 -10.82 -11.61 -21.15
C ALA A 202 -10.52 -12.19 -22.55
N GLU A 203 -11.17 -11.67 -23.60
CA GLU A 203 -10.90 -12.03 -24.99
C GLU A 203 -9.53 -11.48 -25.40
N LEU A 204 -9.32 -10.18 -25.21
CA LEU A 204 -8.09 -9.46 -25.57
C LEU A 204 -6.88 -10.02 -24.81
N LEU A 205 -7.04 -10.38 -23.54
CA LEU A 205 -5.98 -11.02 -22.76
C LEU A 205 -5.58 -12.39 -23.34
N ARG A 206 -6.55 -13.18 -23.82
CA ARG A 206 -6.25 -14.46 -24.49
C ARG A 206 -5.56 -14.26 -25.84
N GLU A 207 -5.93 -13.24 -26.59
CA GLU A 207 -5.26 -12.89 -27.84
C GLU A 207 -3.79 -12.51 -27.59
N ASN A 208 -3.56 -11.61 -26.65
CA ASN A 208 -2.21 -11.20 -26.22
C ASN A 208 -1.38 -12.40 -25.73
N ALA A 209 -1.98 -13.32 -24.97
CA ALA A 209 -1.31 -14.54 -24.53
C ALA A 209 -0.94 -15.47 -25.71
N ARG A 210 -1.81 -15.60 -26.71
CA ARG A 210 -1.51 -16.36 -27.94
C ARG A 210 -0.41 -15.70 -28.76
N GLU A 211 -0.36 -14.38 -28.80
CA GLU A 211 0.70 -13.64 -29.49
C GLU A 211 2.05 -13.85 -28.81
N LEU A 212 2.12 -13.72 -27.48
CA LEU A 212 3.31 -14.06 -26.71
C LEU A 212 3.74 -15.51 -26.93
N ALA A 213 2.82 -16.48 -26.87
CA ALA A 213 3.17 -17.88 -27.04
C ALA A 213 3.82 -18.20 -28.40
N LYS A 214 3.57 -17.39 -29.44
CA LYS A 214 4.21 -17.53 -30.76
C LYS A 214 5.62 -16.92 -30.83
N SER A 215 5.98 -16.04 -29.90
CA SER A 215 7.27 -15.34 -29.87
C SER A 215 8.27 -15.93 -28.86
N LEU A 216 7.85 -16.94 -28.11
CA LEU A 216 8.69 -17.72 -27.19
C LEU A 216 9.38 -18.86 -27.93
#